data_AF-A0A1X4N7P9-F1
#
_entry.id   AF-A0A1X4N7P9-F1
#
_cell.length_a   1.000
_cell.length_b   1.000
_cell.length_c   1.000
_cell.angle_alpha   90.00
_cell.angle_beta   90.00
_cell.angle_gamma   90.00
#
_symmetry.space_group_name_H-M   'P 1'
#
loop_
_entity.id
_entity.type
_entity.pdbx_description
1 polymer ?
#
loop_
_entity_poly.entity_id
_entity_poly.type
_entity_poly.pdbx_seq_one_letter_code
_entity_poly.pdbx_strand_id
1 'polypeptide(L)'
;MVGLIAFLALPVLAQDGTGPVPENAEARSYGGGWDCTLGYRVDSEECVAIDIPENAYATGRSYGSGWACERGYQEVGGASCEAIQVPENAFLQSSGFDWQCDRGYRQDRETCVPIDPPENAYLTNDPSGSGWDCARGFTALTDACVPIAVPENGYLTNADYGAEWACERGFFEIDGRCDPVALPANAFLDQDSYDPGWRCERGFEAVNDTCVAIDLPANAHLDRSGNRWRCDRSFQLSDGECVLGR
;
A
#
# COMPACT_ATOMS: atom_id res chain seq x y z
N MET A 1 29.49 -23.19 58.81
CA MET A 1 28.13 -23.77 58.86
C MET A 1 27.39 -23.22 57.65
N VAL A 2 27.35 -23.96 56.55
CA VAL A 2 26.75 -23.52 55.28
C VAL A 2 25.29 -23.96 55.30
N GLY A 3 24.36 -23.00 55.43
CA GLY A 3 22.93 -23.26 55.40
C GLY A 3 22.42 -23.31 53.96
N LEU A 4 21.94 -24.48 53.53
CA LEU A 4 21.29 -24.67 52.24
C LEU A 4 19.86 -24.10 52.33
N ILE A 5 19.54 -23.05 51.56
CA ILE A 5 18.16 -22.57 51.38
C ILE A 5 17.58 -23.31 50.18
N ALA A 6 16.61 -24.20 50.43
CA ALA A 6 15.84 -24.86 49.38
C ALA A 6 14.67 -23.97 48.97
N PHE A 7 14.71 -23.42 47.75
CA PHE A 7 13.56 -22.80 47.11
C PHE A 7 12.65 -23.89 46.56
N LEU A 8 11.52 -24.14 47.23
CA LEU A 8 10.43 -24.94 46.68
C LEU A 8 9.65 -24.06 45.70
N ALA A 9 9.88 -24.26 44.40
CA ALA A 9 9.01 -23.71 43.37
C ALA A 9 7.72 -24.55 43.36
N LEU A 10 6.62 -23.99 43.89
CA LEU A 10 5.30 -24.56 43.71
C LEU A 10 4.83 -24.24 42.27
N PRO A 11 4.45 -25.24 41.47
CA PRO A 11 3.86 -24.98 40.16
C PRO A 11 2.52 -24.27 40.37
N VAL A 12 2.42 -23.04 39.87
CA VAL A 12 1.12 -22.38 39.70
C VAL A 12 0.43 -23.08 38.54
N LEU A 13 -0.49 -24.00 38.84
CA LEU A 13 -1.41 -24.53 37.85
C LEU A 13 -2.51 -23.49 37.67
N ALA A 14 -2.62 -22.92 36.46
CA ALA A 14 -3.84 -22.25 36.05
C ALA A 14 -4.95 -23.32 36.03
N GLN A 15 -5.82 -23.33 37.03
CA GLN A 15 -6.96 -24.25 37.10
C GLN A 15 -8.09 -23.72 36.21
N ASP A 16 -7.89 -23.78 34.89
CA ASP A 16 -8.94 -23.35 33.96
C ASP A 16 -9.79 -24.55 33.51
N GLY A 17 -10.94 -24.71 34.16
CA GLY A 17 -12.07 -25.51 33.65
C GLY A 17 -11.84 -27.02 33.64
N THR A 18 -11.28 -27.60 34.70
CA THR A 18 -11.09 -29.06 34.83
C THR A 18 -12.09 -29.66 35.83
N GLY A 19 -12.87 -30.67 35.43
CA GLY A 19 -13.83 -31.31 36.32
C GLY A 19 -15.16 -31.66 35.64
N PRO A 20 -16.20 -32.05 36.39
CA PRO A 20 -17.55 -32.14 35.84
C PRO A 20 -17.98 -30.77 35.30
N VAL A 21 -18.74 -30.75 34.21
CA VAL A 21 -19.22 -29.51 33.57
C VAL A 21 -20.23 -28.83 34.51
N PRO A 22 -19.93 -27.63 35.05
CA PRO A 22 -20.85 -26.91 35.93
C PRO A 22 -21.99 -26.22 35.16
N GLU A 23 -22.91 -25.56 35.87
CA GLU A 23 -23.94 -24.72 35.24
C GLU A 23 -23.30 -23.55 34.48
N ASN A 24 -23.89 -23.14 33.35
CA ASN A 24 -23.37 -22.10 32.46
C ASN A 24 -21.97 -22.41 31.89
N ALA A 25 -21.64 -23.69 31.70
CA ALA A 25 -20.45 -24.14 31.01
C ALA A 25 -20.78 -25.13 29.89
N GLU A 26 -19.91 -25.17 28.87
CA GLU A 26 -19.93 -26.14 27.78
C GLU A 26 -18.65 -26.97 27.76
N ALA A 27 -18.78 -28.26 27.46
CA ALA A 27 -17.64 -29.15 27.36
C ALA A 27 -16.77 -28.79 26.16
N ARG A 28 -15.45 -28.74 26.34
CA ARG A 28 -14.51 -28.48 25.24
C ARG A 28 -14.59 -29.60 24.20
N SER A 29 -14.52 -29.22 22.92
CA SER A 29 -14.51 -30.18 21.82
C SER A 29 -13.21 -30.98 21.71
N TYR A 30 -12.12 -30.50 22.33
CA TYR A 30 -10.83 -31.18 22.42
C TYR A 30 -10.08 -30.77 23.70
N GLY A 31 -9.10 -31.58 24.12
CA GLY A 31 -8.20 -31.22 25.24
C GLY A 31 -8.72 -31.50 26.65
N GLY A 32 -9.98 -31.92 26.81
CA GLY A 32 -10.60 -32.16 28.12
C GLY A 32 -10.92 -30.86 28.87
N GLY A 33 -11.92 -30.92 29.75
CA GLY A 33 -12.41 -29.76 30.50
C GLY A 33 -13.61 -29.05 29.87
N TRP A 34 -13.90 -27.86 30.36
CA TRP A 34 -15.06 -27.05 29.99
C TRP A 34 -14.68 -25.57 29.86
N ASP A 35 -15.46 -24.83 29.09
CA ASP A 35 -15.40 -23.37 28.98
C ASP A 35 -16.75 -22.78 29.41
N CYS A 36 -16.74 -21.60 30.02
CA CYS A 36 -17.99 -20.93 30.36
C CYS A 36 -18.76 -20.50 29.10
N THR A 37 -20.08 -20.56 29.17
CA THR A 37 -20.94 -20.05 28.11
C THR A 37 -20.79 -18.52 27.99
N LEU A 38 -21.16 -17.98 26.82
CA LEU A 38 -21.05 -16.55 26.55
C LEU A 38 -21.78 -15.72 27.63
N GLY A 39 -21.07 -14.75 28.22
CA GLY A 39 -21.59 -13.92 29.33
C GLY A 39 -21.21 -14.44 30.72
N TYR A 40 -20.47 -15.54 30.81
CA TYR A 40 -19.94 -16.10 32.05
C TYR A 40 -18.42 -16.22 32.00
N ARG A 41 -17.78 -16.20 33.17
CA ARG A 41 -16.33 -16.39 33.30
C ARG A 41 -16.01 -17.42 34.37
N VAL A 42 -14.85 -18.05 34.21
CA VAL A 42 -14.34 -19.03 35.18
C VAL A 42 -14.02 -18.31 36.49
N ASP A 43 -14.58 -18.82 37.58
CA ASP A 43 -14.15 -18.49 38.94
C ASP A 43 -14.02 -19.81 39.72
N SER A 44 -12.78 -20.26 39.87
CA SER A 44 -12.47 -21.57 40.47
C SER A 44 -13.14 -22.74 39.74
N GLU A 45 -14.12 -23.41 40.35
CA GLU A 45 -14.81 -24.60 39.79
C GLU A 45 -16.18 -24.25 39.18
N GLU A 46 -16.51 -22.95 39.06
CA GLU A 46 -17.82 -22.47 38.62
C GLU A 46 -17.72 -21.42 37.50
N CYS A 47 -18.84 -21.21 36.81
CA CYS A 47 -19.01 -20.12 35.85
C CYS A 47 -19.89 -19.03 36.45
N VAL A 48 -19.28 -17.89 36.79
CA VAL A 48 -19.98 -16.73 37.35
C VAL A 48 -20.38 -15.76 36.24
N ALA A 49 -21.58 -15.19 36.35
CA ALA A 49 -22.09 -14.22 35.39
C ALA A 49 -21.20 -12.97 35.36
N ILE A 50 -20.90 -12.50 34.15
CA ILE A 50 -20.23 -11.21 33.93
C ILE A 50 -21.30 -10.12 34.04
N ASP A 51 -21.03 -9.09 34.83
CA ASP A 51 -21.85 -7.89 34.86
C ASP A 51 -21.60 -7.09 33.57
N ILE A 52 -22.52 -7.22 32.61
CA ILE A 52 -22.44 -6.58 31.30
C ILE A 52 -23.28 -5.30 31.37
N PRO A 53 -22.67 -4.11 31.30
CA PRO A 53 -23.41 -2.86 31.38
C PRO A 53 -24.28 -2.65 30.13
N GLU A 54 -25.19 -1.66 30.19
CA GLU A 54 -25.97 -1.24 29.03
C GLU A 54 -25.04 -0.80 27.87
N ASN A 55 -25.44 -1.11 26.64
CA ASN A 55 -24.65 -0.85 25.41
C ASN A 55 -23.31 -1.60 25.37
N ALA A 56 -23.26 -2.80 25.97
CA ALA A 56 -22.12 -3.70 25.90
C ALA A 56 -22.56 -5.12 25.52
N TYR A 57 -21.62 -5.89 24.97
CA TYR A 57 -21.80 -7.30 24.64
C TYR A 57 -20.67 -8.15 25.21
N ALA A 58 -20.97 -9.40 25.55
CA ALA A 58 -19.96 -10.33 26.05
C ALA A 58 -18.97 -10.71 24.95
N THR A 59 -17.67 -10.74 25.26
CA THR A 59 -16.61 -11.05 24.29
C THR A 59 -16.18 -12.51 24.29
N GLY A 60 -16.59 -13.28 25.30
CA GLY A 60 -16.12 -14.66 25.51
C GLY A 60 -14.65 -14.76 25.92
N ARG A 61 -14.00 -13.64 26.29
CA ARG A 61 -12.63 -13.63 26.78
C ARG A 61 -12.60 -14.03 28.26
N SER A 62 -11.69 -14.93 28.61
CA SER A 62 -11.45 -15.38 30.00
C SER A 62 -10.65 -14.37 30.84
N TYR A 63 -10.14 -13.31 30.23
CA TYR A 63 -9.35 -12.27 30.88
C TYR A 63 -9.93 -10.88 30.57
N GLY A 64 -9.63 -9.91 31.44
CA GLY A 64 -10.16 -8.54 31.34
C GLY A 64 -11.58 -8.42 31.88
N SER A 65 -12.33 -7.45 31.37
CA SER A 65 -13.73 -7.19 31.73
C SER A 65 -14.70 -8.28 31.25
N GLY A 66 -14.31 -9.03 30.20
CA GLY A 66 -15.15 -10.08 29.60
C GLY A 66 -16.27 -9.54 28.70
N TRP A 67 -16.39 -8.21 28.58
CA TRP A 67 -17.33 -7.52 27.69
C TRP A 67 -16.62 -6.42 26.90
N ALA A 68 -17.28 -5.94 25.84
CA ALA A 68 -16.85 -4.79 25.06
C ALA A 68 -18.07 -3.92 24.75
N CYS A 69 -17.84 -2.62 24.60
CA CYS A 69 -18.91 -1.71 24.22
C CYS A 69 -19.43 -1.99 22.81
N GLU A 70 -20.71 -1.75 22.62
CA GLU A 70 -21.34 -1.75 21.30
C GLU A 70 -20.77 -0.63 20.42
N ARG A 71 -20.98 -0.76 19.12
CA ARG A 71 -20.57 0.24 18.14
C ARG A 71 -21.20 1.60 18.49
N GLY A 72 -20.37 2.63 18.64
CA GLY A 72 -20.81 3.98 19.03
C GLY A 72 -20.71 4.27 20.52
N TYR A 73 -20.19 3.34 21.31
CA TYR A 73 -19.99 3.49 22.75
C TYR A 73 -18.52 3.26 23.12
N GLN A 74 -18.06 3.95 24.15
CA GLN A 74 -16.71 3.85 24.70
C GLN A 74 -16.76 3.44 26.17
N GLU A 75 -15.74 2.69 26.59
CA GLU A 75 -15.61 2.24 27.97
C GLU A 75 -15.25 3.41 28.89
N VAL A 76 -16.06 3.64 29.93
CA VAL A 76 -15.83 4.65 30.95
C VAL A 76 -15.73 3.97 32.32
N GLY A 77 -14.61 4.20 33.00
CA GLY A 77 -14.37 3.74 34.37
C GLY A 77 -14.31 2.22 34.55
N GLY A 78 -14.15 1.43 33.49
CA GLY A 78 -14.06 -0.04 33.57
C GLY A 78 -15.37 -0.75 33.90
N ALA A 79 -16.49 -0.04 33.90
CA ALA A 79 -17.77 -0.55 34.38
C ALA A 79 -18.98 -0.08 33.56
N SER A 80 -18.79 0.79 32.57
CA SER A 80 -19.89 1.36 31.79
C SER A 80 -19.49 1.63 30.35
N CYS A 81 -20.47 1.63 29.47
CA CYS A 81 -20.33 2.03 28.08
C CYS A 81 -21.16 3.30 27.85
N GLU A 82 -20.47 4.41 27.62
CA GLU A 82 -21.10 5.70 27.35
C GLU A 82 -21.06 6.03 25.85
N ALA A 83 -22.09 6.69 25.35
CA ALA A 83 -22.18 7.04 23.94
C ALA A 83 -21.05 8.00 23.55
N ILE A 84 -20.34 7.67 22.47
CA ILE A 84 -19.31 8.52 21.89
C ILE A 84 -19.97 9.82 21.43
N GLN A 85 -19.48 10.94 21.94
CA GLN A 85 -19.95 12.26 21.54
C GLN A 85 -19.39 12.58 20.15
N VAL A 86 -20.24 12.48 19.13
CA VAL A 86 -19.89 12.86 17.75
C VAL A 86 -20.27 14.33 17.55
N PRO A 87 -19.30 15.23 17.33
CA PRO A 87 -19.57 16.66 17.16
C PRO A 87 -20.28 16.96 15.82
N GLU A 88 -20.70 18.21 15.62
CA GLU A 88 -21.23 18.67 14.33
C GLU A 88 -20.16 18.54 13.23
N ASN A 89 -20.58 18.16 12.01
CA ASN A 89 -19.70 17.89 10.87
C ASN A 89 -18.72 16.73 11.10
N ALA A 90 -19.17 15.70 11.83
CA ALA A 90 -18.42 14.48 12.07
C ALA A 90 -19.32 13.24 11.96
N PHE A 91 -18.68 12.10 11.75
CA PHE A 91 -19.33 10.80 11.72
C PHE A 91 -18.51 9.74 12.44
N LEU A 92 -19.19 8.71 12.92
CA LEU A 92 -18.55 7.57 13.57
C LEU A 92 -17.78 6.73 12.53
N GLN A 93 -16.49 6.48 12.78
CA GLN A 93 -15.63 5.70 11.89
C GLN A 93 -16.16 4.27 11.70
N SER A 94 -15.64 3.57 10.68
CA SER A 94 -16.02 2.17 10.44
C SER A 94 -15.71 1.27 11.64
N SER A 95 -14.65 1.57 12.41
CA SER A 95 -14.33 0.86 13.66
C SER A 95 -15.46 0.94 14.67
N GLY A 96 -16.18 2.07 14.69
CA GLY A 96 -17.27 2.30 15.62
C GLY A 96 -16.85 2.78 17.01
N PHE A 97 -15.56 2.95 17.25
CA PHE A 97 -15.00 3.32 18.56
C PHE A 97 -14.32 4.68 18.55
N ASP A 98 -14.39 5.38 17.42
CA ASP A 98 -13.86 6.72 17.23
C ASP A 98 -14.68 7.43 16.14
N TRP A 99 -14.54 8.75 16.03
CA TRP A 99 -15.18 9.56 15.01
C TRP A 99 -14.14 10.23 14.11
N GLN A 100 -14.59 10.75 12.98
CA GLN A 100 -13.78 11.58 12.09
C GLN A 100 -14.64 12.70 11.52
N CYS A 101 -14.00 13.80 11.14
CA CYS A 101 -14.70 14.91 10.52
C CYS A 101 -15.23 14.53 9.13
N ASP A 102 -16.35 15.14 8.75
CA ASP A 102 -16.86 15.12 7.39
C ASP A 102 -15.85 15.73 6.42
N ARG A 103 -15.93 15.32 5.16
CA ARG A 103 -15.12 15.92 4.09
C ARG A 103 -15.33 17.43 4.06
N GLY A 104 -14.23 18.19 4.08
CA GLY A 104 -14.27 19.65 4.18
C GLY A 104 -14.10 20.19 5.59
N TYR A 105 -13.93 19.31 6.58
CA TYR A 105 -13.65 19.68 7.96
C TYR A 105 -12.42 18.95 8.47
N ARG A 106 -11.70 19.60 9.38
CA ARG A 106 -10.55 19.02 10.09
C ARG A 106 -10.80 19.04 11.58
N GLN A 107 -10.18 18.09 12.28
CA GLN A 107 -10.31 17.99 13.72
C GLN A 107 -9.50 19.10 14.40
N ASP A 108 -10.18 19.94 15.19
CA ASP A 108 -9.58 20.80 16.20
C ASP A 108 -10.11 20.39 17.57
N ARG A 109 -9.30 19.63 18.30
CA ARG A 109 -9.65 19.01 19.59
C ARG A 109 -10.88 18.10 19.47
N GLU A 110 -11.98 18.48 20.11
CA GLU A 110 -13.25 17.74 20.17
C GLU A 110 -14.28 18.29 19.16
N THR A 111 -13.83 19.07 18.18
CA THR A 111 -14.71 19.71 17.18
C THR A 111 -14.15 19.58 15.78
N CYS A 112 -15.03 19.72 14.79
CA CYS A 112 -14.67 19.77 13.38
C CYS A 112 -14.81 21.20 12.86
N VAL A 113 -13.69 21.79 12.45
CA VAL A 113 -13.63 23.15 11.90
C VAL A 113 -13.51 23.10 10.37
N PRO A 114 -14.17 24.01 9.64
CA PRO A 114 -14.13 23.99 8.18
C PRO A 114 -12.71 24.20 7.66
N ILE A 115 -12.39 23.51 6.58
CA ILE A 115 -11.16 23.67 5.80
C ILE A 115 -11.47 24.71 4.73
N ASP A 116 -10.61 25.72 4.62
CA ASP A 116 -10.62 26.70 3.53
C ASP A 116 -9.46 26.40 2.58
N PRO A 117 -9.69 25.69 1.46
CA PRO A 117 -8.63 25.34 0.52
C PRO A 117 -8.14 26.60 -0.21
N PRO A 118 -6.83 26.75 -0.46
CA PRO A 118 -6.32 27.85 -1.26
C PRO A 118 -6.79 27.74 -2.72
N GLU A 119 -6.55 28.81 -3.50
CA GLU A 119 -6.82 28.78 -4.94
C GLU A 119 -6.09 27.60 -5.61
N ASN A 120 -6.75 26.95 -6.57
CA ASN A 120 -6.27 25.76 -7.26
C ASN A 120 -6.08 24.52 -6.36
N ALA A 121 -6.81 24.42 -5.25
CA ALA A 121 -6.90 23.22 -4.42
C ALA A 121 -8.30 22.58 -4.49
N TYR A 122 -8.37 21.31 -4.12
CA TYR A 122 -9.61 20.57 -3.92
C TYR A 122 -9.57 19.80 -2.60
N LEU A 123 -10.73 19.63 -1.95
CA LEU A 123 -10.81 18.86 -0.71
C LEU A 123 -10.44 17.39 -0.95
N THR A 124 -9.81 16.76 0.04
CA THR A 124 -9.53 15.32 0.05
C THR A 124 -10.24 14.67 1.23
N ASN A 125 -10.19 13.34 1.27
CA ASN A 125 -10.69 12.57 2.43
C ASN A 125 -9.55 12.15 3.36
N ASP A 126 -8.37 12.77 3.24
CA ASP A 126 -7.21 12.40 4.06
C ASP A 126 -7.36 12.97 5.48
N PRO A 127 -7.54 12.12 6.51
CA PRO A 127 -7.71 12.56 7.89
C PRO A 127 -6.40 13.01 8.55
N SER A 128 -5.26 12.66 7.95
CA SER A 128 -3.91 12.86 8.50
C SER A 128 -3.20 14.10 7.94
N GLY A 129 -3.69 14.64 6.82
CA GLY A 129 -3.08 15.76 6.11
C GLY A 129 -3.81 17.09 6.32
N SER A 130 -3.62 18.02 5.38
CA SER A 130 -4.31 19.31 5.31
C SER A 130 -5.81 19.19 4.99
N GLY A 131 -6.26 18.01 4.57
CA GLY A 131 -7.62 17.74 4.09
C GLY A 131 -7.96 18.41 2.74
N TRP A 132 -6.95 18.89 2.03
CA TRP A 132 -7.01 19.36 0.65
C TRP A 132 -5.72 18.99 -0.09
N ASP A 133 -5.80 18.96 -1.41
CA ASP A 133 -4.67 18.72 -2.30
C ASP A 133 -4.74 19.65 -3.50
N CYS A 134 -3.61 19.82 -4.19
CA CYS A 134 -3.53 20.74 -5.32
C CYS A 134 -4.18 20.14 -6.56
N ALA A 135 -4.98 20.96 -7.24
CA ALA A 135 -5.54 20.62 -8.53
C ALA A 135 -4.42 20.28 -9.51
N ARG A 136 -4.75 19.44 -10.49
CA ARG A 136 -3.80 19.02 -11.52
C ARG A 136 -3.07 20.22 -12.14
N GLY A 137 -1.74 20.14 -12.19
CA GLY A 137 -0.88 21.20 -12.70
C GLY A 137 -0.43 22.21 -11.65
N PHE A 138 -0.76 21.96 -10.38
CA PHE A 138 -0.29 22.72 -9.24
C PHE A 138 0.35 21.80 -8.21
N THR A 139 1.33 22.33 -7.49
CA THR A 139 2.04 21.63 -6.41
C THR A 139 1.96 22.43 -5.12
N ALA A 140 2.01 21.73 -3.98
CA ALA A 140 1.84 22.34 -2.68
C ALA A 140 3.13 23.07 -2.26
N LEU A 141 3.02 24.38 -2.02
CA LEU A 141 4.08 25.20 -1.44
C LEU A 141 3.54 25.95 -0.22
N THR A 142 3.90 25.45 0.96
CA THR A 142 3.40 25.97 2.25
C THR A 142 1.87 25.89 2.30
N ASP A 143 1.17 27.01 2.18
CA ASP A 143 -0.30 27.10 2.28
C ASP A 143 -0.94 27.51 0.94
N ALA A 144 -0.26 27.23 -0.18
CA ALA A 144 -0.74 27.57 -1.51
C ALA A 144 -0.47 26.46 -2.53
N CYS A 145 -1.32 26.39 -3.54
CA CYS A 145 -1.08 25.60 -4.74
C CYS A 145 -0.46 26.49 -5.80
N VAL A 146 0.81 26.25 -6.10
CA VAL A 146 1.56 27.02 -7.10
C VAL A 146 1.65 26.21 -8.41
N PRO A 147 1.57 26.87 -9.58
CA PRO A 147 1.58 26.15 -10.85
C PRO A 147 2.92 25.45 -11.07
N ILE A 148 2.85 24.22 -11.55
CA ILE A 148 4.01 23.39 -11.90
C ILE A 148 4.63 23.99 -13.16
N ALA A 149 5.92 24.32 -13.08
CA ALA A 149 6.67 24.83 -14.22
C ALA A 149 7.00 23.69 -15.18
N VAL A 150 6.19 23.55 -16.23
CA VAL A 150 6.44 22.58 -17.30
C VAL A 150 7.31 23.24 -18.38
N PRO A 151 8.48 22.68 -18.72
CA PRO A 151 9.34 23.23 -19.77
C PRO A 151 8.72 23.06 -21.16
N GLU A 152 9.27 23.76 -22.17
CA GLU A 152 8.93 23.51 -23.57
C GLU A 152 9.21 22.04 -23.93
N ASN A 153 8.29 21.42 -24.68
CA ASN A 153 8.29 19.97 -24.97
C ASN A 153 8.15 19.07 -23.73
N GLY A 154 7.63 19.60 -22.62
CA GLY A 154 7.19 18.81 -21.47
C GLY A 154 5.66 18.75 -21.36
N TYR A 155 5.16 17.76 -20.62
CA TYR A 155 3.74 17.62 -20.29
C TYR A 155 3.55 17.18 -18.83
N LEU A 156 2.42 17.57 -18.22
CA LEU A 156 2.06 17.17 -16.86
C LEU A 156 1.73 15.67 -16.80
N THR A 157 2.31 14.96 -15.83
CA THR A 157 1.98 13.55 -15.59
C THR A 157 0.64 13.42 -14.85
N ASN A 158 0.09 12.21 -14.84
CA ASN A 158 -1.09 11.84 -14.03
C ASN A 158 -0.67 11.03 -12.79
N ALA A 159 0.61 11.06 -12.43
CA ALA A 159 1.14 10.14 -11.44
C ALA A 159 0.87 10.70 -10.04
N ASP A 160 0.21 9.91 -9.19
CA ASP A 160 0.05 10.24 -7.76
C ASP A 160 1.41 10.28 -7.03
N TYR A 161 2.42 9.60 -7.60
CA TYR A 161 3.78 9.55 -7.11
C TYR A 161 4.76 9.62 -8.28
N GLY A 162 5.83 10.40 -8.14
CA GLY A 162 6.90 10.52 -9.15
C GLY A 162 7.05 11.96 -9.66
N ALA A 163 7.63 12.10 -10.86
CA ALA A 163 7.83 13.40 -11.47
C ALA A 163 6.48 14.01 -11.90
N GLU A 164 6.29 15.28 -11.57
CA GLU A 164 5.07 16.06 -11.86
C GLU A 164 4.86 16.33 -13.36
N TRP A 165 5.95 16.28 -14.13
CA TRP A 165 5.97 16.42 -15.58
C TRP A 165 6.98 15.44 -16.18
N ALA A 166 6.83 15.18 -17.48
CA ALA A 166 7.76 14.38 -18.26
C ALA A 166 7.96 15.01 -19.64
N CYS A 167 9.03 14.63 -20.33
CA CYS A 167 9.28 15.12 -21.68
C CYS A 167 8.40 14.42 -22.71
N GLU A 168 7.92 15.21 -23.68
CA GLU A 168 7.23 14.74 -24.87
C GLU A 168 8.08 13.71 -25.62
N ARG A 169 7.40 12.86 -26.39
CA ARG A 169 8.08 11.82 -27.16
C ARG A 169 9.12 12.42 -28.10
N GLY A 170 10.37 11.96 -27.97
CA GLY A 170 11.49 12.45 -28.77
C GLY A 170 12.29 13.54 -28.07
N PHE A 171 12.09 13.73 -26.77
CA PHE A 171 12.88 14.61 -25.92
C PHE A 171 13.33 13.90 -24.65
N PHE A 172 14.52 14.24 -24.14
CA PHE A 172 15.04 13.78 -22.85
C PHE A 172 15.12 14.93 -21.85
N GLU A 173 14.92 14.59 -20.58
CA GLU A 173 15.12 15.55 -19.48
C GLU A 173 16.63 15.79 -19.26
N ILE A 174 17.05 17.04 -19.40
CA ILE A 174 18.39 17.51 -19.07
C ILE A 174 18.25 18.80 -18.26
N ASP A 175 18.66 18.77 -16.99
CA ASP A 175 18.64 19.92 -16.08
C ASP A 175 17.29 20.67 -16.05
N GLY A 176 16.17 19.93 -16.02
CA GLY A 176 14.82 20.52 -15.98
C GLY A 176 14.31 21.07 -17.32
N ARG A 177 14.96 20.72 -18.44
CA ARG A 177 14.51 21.02 -19.80
C ARG A 177 14.30 19.74 -20.61
N CYS A 178 13.44 19.80 -21.61
CA CYS A 178 13.25 18.72 -22.57
C CYS A 178 14.04 19.02 -23.84
N ASP A 179 15.16 18.33 -24.01
CA ASP A 179 16.04 18.47 -25.17
C ASP A 179 15.79 17.37 -26.21
N PRO A 180 15.78 17.70 -27.51
CA PRO A 180 15.42 16.74 -28.54
C PRO A 180 16.43 15.60 -28.61
N VAL A 181 15.92 14.38 -28.77
CA VAL A 181 16.71 13.18 -29.05
C VAL A 181 17.40 13.36 -30.40
N ALA A 182 18.74 13.28 -30.40
CA ALA A 182 19.50 13.25 -31.63
C ALA A 182 19.29 11.91 -32.35
N LEU A 183 18.49 11.94 -33.42
CA LEU A 183 18.24 10.77 -34.27
C LEU A 183 19.33 10.66 -35.34
N PRO A 184 20.19 9.62 -35.32
CA PRO A 184 21.11 9.39 -36.41
C PRO A 184 20.37 8.98 -37.69
N ALA A 185 21.04 9.03 -38.84
CA ALA A 185 20.47 8.58 -40.10
C ALA A 185 20.07 7.09 -40.01
N ASN A 186 18.93 6.73 -40.60
CA ASN A 186 18.36 5.38 -40.55
C ASN A 186 17.95 4.93 -39.13
N ALA A 187 17.46 5.85 -38.29
CA ALA A 187 16.91 5.56 -36.97
C ALA A 187 15.52 6.17 -36.78
N PHE A 188 14.74 5.61 -35.86
CA PHE A 188 13.45 6.11 -35.44
C PHE A 188 13.31 6.05 -33.91
N LEU A 189 12.47 6.92 -33.34
CA LEU A 189 12.23 6.98 -31.90
C LEU A 189 11.59 5.68 -31.38
N ASP A 190 12.13 5.13 -30.30
CA ASP A 190 11.68 3.89 -29.67
C ASP A 190 11.45 4.13 -28.17
N GLN A 191 10.20 4.05 -27.73
CA GLN A 191 9.80 4.35 -26.35
C GLN A 191 10.16 3.24 -25.37
N ASP A 192 10.38 2.01 -25.86
CA ASP A 192 10.79 0.89 -25.03
C ASP A 192 12.31 0.92 -24.75
N SER A 193 13.05 1.77 -25.46
CA SER A 193 14.48 2.00 -25.27
C SER A 193 14.68 3.19 -24.33
N TYR A 194 15.00 2.91 -23.07
CA TYR A 194 15.26 3.96 -22.07
C TYR A 194 16.55 4.76 -22.35
N ASP A 195 17.49 4.16 -23.09
CA ASP A 195 18.73 4.77 -23.58
C ASP A 195 19.18 3.92 -24.78
N PRO A 196 19.29 4.46 -26.02
CA PRO A 196 19.33 5.89 -26.38
C PRO A 196 17.99 6.51 -26.81
N GLY A 197 16.84 5.87 -26.59
CA GLY A 197 15.52 6.43 -26.95
C GLY A 197 15.17 6.32 -28.44
N TRP A 198 16.00 5.61 -29.20
CA TRP A 198 15.79 5.34 -30.61
C TRP A 198 16.29 3.94 -30.96
N ARG A 199 15.81 3.43 -32.10
CA ARG A 199 16.21 2.17 -32.71
C ARG A 199 16.54 2.41 -34.18
N CYS A 200 17.48 1.63 -34.71
CA CYS A 200 17.76 1.62 -36.13
C CYS A 200 16.57 1.09 -36.96
N GLU A 201 16.38 1.64 -38.16
CA GLU A 201 15.48 1.10 -39.16
C GLU A 201 15.87 -0.35 -39.51
N ARG A 202 14.90 -1.13 -40.00
CA ARG A 202 15.14 -2.52 -40.39
C ARG A 202 16.19 -2.57 -41.51
N GLY A 203 17.22 -3.39 -41.32
CA GLY A 203 18.38 -3.47 -42.23
C GLY A 203 19.60 -2.68 -41.74
N PHE A 204 19.49 -2.00 -40.60
CA PHE A 204 20.60 -1.30 -39.95
C PHE A 204 20.81 -1.82 -38.52
N GLU A 205 22.06 -1.87 -38.08
CA GLU A 205 22.45 -2.21 -36.72
C GLU A 205 23.06 -1.00 -35.99
N ALA A 206 22.85 -0.94 -34.68
CA ALA A 206 23.37 0.14 -33.85
C ALA A 206 24.86 -0.10 -33.56
N VAL A 207 25.69 0.84 -33.98
CA VAL A 207 27.14 0.85 -33.71
C VAL A 207 27.48 2.22 -33.13
N ASN A 208 27.74 2.26 -31.83
CA ASN A 208 27.78 3.50 -31.04
C ASN A 208 26.49 4.31 -31.26
N ASP A 209 26.60 5.62 -31.46
CA ASP A 209 25.46 6.53 -31.69
C ASP A 209 25.03 6.62 -33.16
N THR A 210 25.23 5.56 -33.95
CA THR A 210 24.89 5.53 -35.37
C THR A 210 24.25 4.22 -35.81
N CYS A 211 23.45 4.28 -36.87
CA CYS A 211 22.89 3.11 -37.54
C CYS A 211 23.65 2.81 -38.82
N VAL A 212 24.34 1.66 -38.83
CA VAL A 212 25.14 1.20 -39.95
C VAL A 212 24.38 0.11 -40.70
N ALA A 213 24.42 0.14 -42.03
CA ALA A 213 23.74 -0.86 -42.85
C ALA A 213 24.33 -2.25 -42.58
N ILE A 214 23.45 -3.22 -42.35
CA ILE A 214 23.84 -4.62 -42.17
C ILE A 214 24.27 -5.16 -43.54
N ASP A 215 25.52 -5.57 -43.64
CA ASP A 215 25.97 -6.38 -44.77
C ASP A 215 25.38 -7.79 -44.62
N LEU A 216 24.38 -8.10 -45.43
CA LEU A 216 23.63 -9.34 -45.33
C LEU A 216 24.29 -10.39 -46.23
N PRO A 217 24.96 -11.42 -45.67
CA PRO A 217 25.63 -12.42 -46.48
C PRO A 217 24.64 -13.29 -47.24
N ALA A 218 25.13 -13.99 -48.27
CA ALA A 218 24.30 -14.94 -49.01
C ALA A 218 23.74 -16.04 -48.08
N ASN A 219 22.49 -16.45 -48.31
CA ASN A 219 21.76 -17.43 -47.49
C ASN A 219 21.50 -16.99 -46.03
N ALA A 220 21.28 -15.69 -45.83
CA ALA A 220 20.86 -15.10 -44.57
C ALA A 220 19.61 -14.22 -44.73
N HIS A 221 18.88 -14.05 -43.62
CA HIS A 221 17.76 -13.12 -43.54
C HIS A 221 17.81 -12.30 -42.24
N LEU A 222 17.26 -11.09 -42.31
CA LEU A 222 17.05 -10.25 -41.13
C LEU A 222 16.10 -10.94 -40.13
N ASP A 223 16.43 -10.86 -38.85
CA ASP A 223 15.65 -11.44 -37.77
C ASP A 223 14.32 -10.67 -37.54
N ARG A 224 13.56 -11.06 -36.51
CA ARG A 224 12.29 -10.40 -36.17
C ARG A 224 12.48 -8.92 -35.80
N SER A 225 13.56 -8.57 -35.10
CA SER A 225 13.87 -7.17 -34.78
C SER A 225 14.21 -6.37 -36.03
N GLY A 226 14.85 -7.03 -37.01
CA GLY A 226 15.30 -6.36 -38.23
C GLY A 226 16.63 -5.63 -38.09
N ASN A 227 17.22 -5.60 -36.88
CA ASN A 227 18.52 -4.97 -36.61
C ASN A 227 19.63 -6.00 -36.39
N ARG A 228 19.36 -7.28 -36.71
CA ARG A 228 20.31 -8.39 -36.76
C ARG A 228 19.86 -9.36 -37.84
N TRP A 229 20.72 -10.31 -38.19
CA TRP A 229 20.41 -11.35 -39.16
C TRP A 229 20.72 -12.75 -38.61
N ARG A 230 20.20 -13.76 -39.30
CA ARG A 230 20.49 -15.18 -39.04
C ARG A 230 20.58 -15.93 -40.36
N CYS A 231 21.30 -17.05 -40.37
CA CYS A 231 21.33 -17.92 -41.54
C CYS A 231 19.95 -18.49 -41.86
N ASP A 232 19.70 -18.70 -43.16
CA ASP A 232 18.55 -19.41 -43.66
C ASP A 232 18.53 -20.86 -43.16
N ARG A 233 17.35 -21.48 -43.25
CA ARG A 233 17.20 -22.89 -42.87
C ARG A 233 18.17 -23.74 -43.69
N SER A 234 18.89 -24.65 -43.02
CA SER A 234 19.95 -25.51 -43.57
C SER A 234 21.33 -24.86 -43.73
N PHE A 235 21.51 -23.60 -43.35
CA PHE A 235 22.82 -22.92 -43.32
C PHE A 235 23.29 -22.66 -41.89
N GLN A 236 24.60 -22.68 -41.68
CA GLN A 236 25.27 -22.45 -40.40
C GLN A 236 26.28 -21.31 -40.53
N LEU A 237 26.42 -20.52 -39.47
CA LEU A 237 27.36 -19.39 -39.42
C LEU A 237 28.80 -19.90 -39.34
N SER A 238 29.65 -19.48 -40.28
CA SER A 238 31.09 -19.75 -40.30
C SER A 238 31.82 -18.54 -40.88
N ASP A 239 32.79 -17.98 -40.14
CA ASP A 239 33.61 -16.82 -40.56
C ASP A 239 32.81 -15.61 -41.11
N GLY A 240 31.64 -15.34 -40.54
CA GLY A 240 30.76 -14.23 -40.95
C GLY A 240 29.87 -14.53 -42.17
N GLU A 241 29.94 -15.75 -42.72
CA GLU A 241 29.10 -16.20 -43.83
C GLU A 241 28.17 -17.35 -43.42
N CYS A 242 27.12 -17.57 -44.22
CA CYS A 242 26.22 -18.71 -44.07
C CYS A 242 26.57 -19.81 -45.06
N VAL A 243 27.15 -20.90 -44.55
CA VAL A 243 27.55 -22.06 -45.33
C VAL A 243 26.59 -23.23 -45.09
N LEU A 244 26.42 -24.11 -46.08
CA LEU A 244 25.52 -25.26 -45.97
C LEU A 244 25.93 -26.15 -44.79
N GLY A 245 25.03 -26.33 -43.83
CA GLY A 245 25.26 -27.19 -42.68
C GLY A 245 25.30 -28.65 -43.10
N ARG A 246 26.32 -29.39 -42.65
CA ARG A 246 26.38 -30.85 -42.79
C ARG A 246 25.40 -31.53 -41.85
#